data_AF-Q206V2-F1
#
_entry.id   AF-Q206V2-F1
#
_cell.length_a   1.000
_cell.length_b   1.000
_cell.length_c   1.000
_cell.angle_alpha   90.00
_cell.angle_beta   90.00
_cell.angle_gamma   90.00
#
_symmetry.space_group_name_H-M   'P 1'
#
loop_
_entity.id
_entity.type
_entity.pdbx_description
1 polymer ?
#
loop_
_entity_poly.entity_id
_entity_poly.type
_entity_poly.pdbx_seq_one_letter_code
_entity_poly.pdbx_strand_id
1 'polypeptide(L)'
;MTIMTIISFTILLSLMILSAHTPLSLGCGILLLSMLGTFTIATLKSSWLAMFIFLVYIGGLLILFMYFTATIPNQSMQYQTWWKLTSITLTLPICIMWTPLIQSSYTNT
;
A
#
# COMPACT_ATOMS: atom_id res chain seq x y z
N MET A 1 -6.19 10.95 -13.89
CA MET A 1 -6.79 10.79 -12.56
C MET A 1 -6.41 9.46 -11.91
N THR A 2 -7.08 8.34 -12.19
CA THR A 2 -6.82 7.03 -11.53
C THR A 2 -5.34 6.60 -11.48
N ILE A 3 -4.61 6.73 -12.59
CA ILE A 3 -3.17 6.39 -12.62
C ILE A 3 -2.34 7.31 -11.69
N MET A 4 -2.72 8.58 -11.56
CA MET A 4 -2.02 9.52 -10.67
C MET A 4 -2.33 9.25 -9.19
N THR A 5 -3.57 8.89 -8.85
CA THR A 5 -3.91 8.50 -7.47
C THR A 5 -3.21 7.20 -7.06
N ILE A 6 -3.10 6.24 -7.99
CA ILE A 6 -2.29 5.02 -7.82
C ILE A 6 -0.81 5.37 -7.55
N ILE A 7 -0.19 6.23 -8.39
CA ILE A 7 1.21 6.64 -8.20
C ILE A 7 1.41 7.39 -6.87
N SER A 8 0.51 8.32 -6.50
CA SER A 8 0.63 9.01 -5.21
C SER A 8 0.52 8.04 -4.03
N PHE A 9 -0.33 7.01 -4.13
CA PHE A 9 -0.50 6.03 -3.06
C PHE A 9 0.71 5.08 -2.94
N THR A 10 1.34 4.67 -4.06
CA THR A 10 2.59 3.87 -3.98
C THR A 10 3.76 4.67 -3.39
N ILE A 11 3.87 5.97 -3.65
CA ILE A 11 4.87 6.85 -3.03
C ILE A 11 4.60 7.02 -1.53
N LEU A 12 3.35 7.29 -1.14
CA LEU A 12 2.99 7.43 0.28
C LEU A 12 3.21 6.13 1.06
N LEU A 13 2.91 4.97 0.44
CA LEU A 13 3.13 3.67 1.07
C LEU A 13 4.62 3.28 1.15
N SER A 14 5.47 3.67 0.19
CA SER A 14 6.91 3.45 0.31
C SER A 14 7.52 4.25 1.47
N LEU A 15 6.99 5.46 1.73
CA LEU A 15 7.37 6.26 2.91
C LEU A 15 6.95 5.60 4.23
N MET A 16 5.81 4.89 4.27
CA MET A 16 5.39 4.11 5.46
C MET A 16 6.41 3.02 5.83
N ILE A 17 6.95 2.31 4.82
CA ILE A 17 7.91 1.23 5.03
C ILE A 17 9.21 1.76 5.68
N LEU A 18 9.62 2.98 5.33
CA LEU A 18 10.79 3.64 5.92
C LEU A 18 10.61 3.98 7.42
N SER A 19 9.36 3.99 7.93
CA SER A 19 9.03 4.21 9.35
C SER A 19 8.81 2.92 10.16
N ALA A 20 9.00 1.75 9.55
CA ALA A 20 8.70 0.47 10.17
C ALA A 20 9.78 0.02 11.17
N HIS A 21 9.51 0.16 12.47
CA HIS A 21 10.45 -0.23 13.53
C HIS A 21 10.50 -1.74 13.84
N THR A 22 9.54 -2.54 13.36
CA THR A 22 9.53 -4.00 13.54
C THR A 22 9.46 -4.72 12.19
N PRO A 23 10.09 -5.91 12.04
CA PRO A 23 10.01 -6.67 10.79
C PRO A 23 8.58 -7.13 10.45
N LEU A 24 7.69 -7.27 11.43
CA LEU A 24 6.25 -7.47 11.20
C LEU A 24 5.62 -6.26 10.46
N SER A 25 5.87 -5.05 10.98
CA SER A 25 5.39 -3.79 10.40
C SER A 25 5.94 -3.58 8.99
N LEU A 26 7.22 -3.87 8.79
CA LEU A 26 7.91 -3.77 7.49
C LEU A 26 7.36 -4.80 6.49
N GLY A 27 7.19 -6.06 6.90
CA GLY A 27 6.59 -7.11 6.07
C GLY A 27 5.14 -6.81 5.67
N CYS A 28 4.33 -6.28 6.59
CA CYS A 28 2.97 -5.83 6.31
C CYS A 28 2.94 -4.69 5.27
N GLY A 29 3.86 -3.72 5.38
CA GLY A 29 4.03 -2.65 4.39
C GLY A 29 4.43 -3.18 3.00
N ILE A 30 5.33 -4.17 2.92
CA ILE A 30 5.74 -4.80 1.65
C ILE A 30 4.59 -5.62 1.03
N LEU A 31 3.77 -6.29 1.83
CA LEU A 31 2.57 -6.99 1.35
C LEU A 31 1.54 -6.02 0.76
N LEU A 32 1.31 -4.87 1.40
CA LEU A 32 0.47 -3.80 0.83
C LEU A 32 1.07 -3.19 -0.45
N LEU A 33 2.40 -3.00 -0.52
CA LEU A 33 3.05 -2.43 -1.69
C LEU A 33 3.01 -3.38 -2.89
N SER A 34 3.19 -4.68 -2.67
CA SER A 34 3.08 -5.71 -3.72
C SER A 34 1.63 -5.91 -4.18
N MET A 35 0.64 -5.86 -3.27
CA MET A 35 -0.79 -5.75 -3.62
C MET A 35 -1.03 -4.59 -4.61
N LEU A 36 -0.61 -3.37 -4.26
CA LEU A 36 -0.73 -2.21 -5.15
C LEU A 36 0.02 -2.40 -6.47
N GLY A 37 1.24 -2.95 -6.43
CA GLY A 37 2.03 -3.28 -7.62
C GLY A 37 1.26 -4.15 -8.60
N THR A 38 0.65 -5.25 -8.13
CA THR A 38 -0.19 -6.12 -8.98
C THR A 38 -1.42 -5.40 -9.52
N PHE A 39 -2.06 -4.53 -8.74
CA PHE A 39 -3.19 -3.70 -9.21
C PHE A 39 -2.78 -2.70 -10.30
N THR A 40 -1.59 -2.10 -10.21
CA THR A 40 -1.06 -1.22 -11.29
C THR A 40 -0.85 -2.01 -12.58
N ILE A 41 -0.32 -3.23 -12.49
CA ILE A 41 -0.03 -4.08 -13.65
C ILE A 41 -1.33 -4.61 -14.29
N ALA A 42 -2.33 -4.93 -13.46
CA ALA A 42 -3.66 -5.35 -13.91
C ALA A 42 -4.38 -4.23 -14.69
N THR A 43 -4.21 -2.98 -14.27
CA THR A 43 -4.86 -1.81 -14.89
C THR A 43 -4.07 -1.21 -16.07
N LEU A 44 -2.75 -1.39 -16.14
CA LEU A 44 -1.90 -0.81 -17.19
C LEU A 44 -1.44 -1.80 -18.29
N LYS A 45 -1.52 -3.11 -18.06
CA LYS A 45 -0.97 -4.13 -18.98
C LYS A 45 -1.91 -5.31 -19.20
N SER A 46 -2.13 -6.13 -18.17
CA SER A 46 -2.84 -7.40 -18.30
C SER A 46 -3.20 -7.95 -16.93
N SER A 47 -4.49 -8.23 -16.71
CA SER A 47 -4.99 -8.89 -15.51
C SER A 47 -4.46 -10.33 -15.37
N TRP A 48 -4.27 -11.04 -16.48
CA TRP A 48 -3.70 -12.39 -16.52
C TRP A 48 -2.26 -12.40 -16.00
N LEU A 49 -1.42 -11.48 -16.48
CA LEU A 49 -0.03 -11.35 -16.02
C LEU A 49 0.05 -10.89 -14.55
N ALA A 50 -0.83 -9.97 -14.14
CA ALA A 50 -0.93 -9.54 -12.75
C ALA A 50 -1.33 -10.68 -11.79
N MET A 51 -2.17 -11.62 -12.23
CA MET A 51 -2.59 -12.79 -11.45
C MET A 51 -1.41 -13.73 -11.11
N PHE A 52 -0.49 -13.96 -12.05
CA PHE A 52 0.72 -14.74 -11.77
C PHE A 52 1.69 -14.02 -10.83
N ILE A 53 1.87 -12.70 -11.00
CA ILE A 53 2.70 -11.91 -10.08
C ILE A 53 2.09 -11.90 -8.67
N PHE A 54 0.75 -11.83 -8.56
CA PHE A 54 0.06 -11.98 -7.27
C PHE A 54 0.36 -13.34 -6.63
N LEU A 55 0.13 -14.45 -7.35
CA LEU A 55 0.33 -15.80 -6.84
C LEU A 55 1.78 -16.07 -6.40
N VAL A 56 2.77 -15.72 -7.24
CA VAL A 56 4.19 -15.99 -6.96
C VAL A 56 4.75 -15.03 -5.92
N TYR A 57 4.50 -13.72 -6.07
CA TYR A 57 5.18 -12.71 -5.26
C TYR A 57 4.51 -12.52 -3.89
N ILE A 58 3.19 -12.36 -3.83
CA ILE A 58 2.47 -12.21 -2.55
C ILE A 58 2.37 -13.56 -1.83
N GLY A 59 2.13 -14.66 -2.57
CA GLY A 59 2.18 -16.02 -2.01
C GLY A 59 3.55 -16.37 -1.41
N GLY A 60 4.64 -16.07 -2.11
CA GLY A 60 6.01 -16.27 -1.60
C GLY A 60 6.34 -15.40 -0.39
N LEU A 61 5.95 -14.12 -0.41
CA LEU A 61 6.16 -13.20 0.71
C LEU A 61 5.41 -13.61 1.99
N LEU A 62 4.24 -14.25 1.88
CA LEU A 62 3.50 -14.77 3.04
C LEU A 62 4.23 -15.92 3.76
N ILE A 63 4.97 -16.76 3.03
CA ILE A 63 5.80 -17.84 3.63
C ILE A 63 6.96 -17.21 4.42
N LEU A 64 7.64 -16.22 3.83
CA LEU A 64 8.72 -15.48 4.48
C LEU A 64 8.22 -14.73 5.73
N PHE A 65 7.03 -14.14 5.65
CA PHE A 65 6.37 -13.46 6.77
C PHE A 65 6.11 -14.44 7.93
N MET A 66 5.52 -15.60 7.67
CA MET A 66 5.29 -16.63 8.68
C MET A 66 6.59 -17.03 9.40
N TYR A 67 7.67 -17.27 8.64
CA TYR A 67 8.98 -17.62 9.19
C TYR A 67 9.52 -16.57 10.18
N PHE A 68 9.48 -15.29 9.82
CA PHE A 68 9.92 -14.22 10.72
C PHE A 68 9.00 -14.04 11.93
N THR A 69 7.68 -14.25 11.80
CA THR A 69 6.78 -14.20 12.96
C THR A 69 6.97 -15.35 13.95
N ALA A 70 7.44 -16.52 13.50
CA ALA A 70 7.68 -17.67 14.36
C ALA A 70 9.04 -17.62 15.10
N THR A 71 10.02 -16.90 14.55
CA THR A 71 11.41 -16.88 15.04
C THR A 71 11.75 -15.68 15.93
N ILE A 72 10.92 -14.63 15.92
CA ILE A 72 11.19 -13.38 16.63
C ILE A 72 10.39 -13.36 17.95
N PRO A 73 11.03 -13.09 19.11
CA PRO A 73 10.32 -12.97 20.39
C PRO A 73 9.31 -11.82 20.35
N ASN A 74 8.21 -11.95 21.08
CA ASN A 74 7.05 -11.04 20.97
C ASN A 74 7.38 -9.62 21.49
N GLN A 75 7.91 -8.77 20.61
CA GLN A 75 8.33 -7.40 20.91
C GLN A 75 7.13 -6.48 21.20
N SER A 76 7.24 -5.67 22.26
CA SER A 76 6.24 -4.66 22.62
C SER A 76 6.15 -3.55 21.55
N MET A 77 5.19 -3.68 20.63
CA MET A 77 5.09 -2.79 19.48
C MET A 77 4.58 -1.41 19.89
N GLN A 78 5.36 -0.36 19.62
CA GLN A 78 4.94 1.04 19.67
C GLN A 78 4.00 1.36 18.49
N TYR A 79 2.82 0.75 18.47
CA TYR A 79 1.85 0.89 17.37
C TYR A 79 1.50 2.35 17.08
N GLN A 80 1.45 3.22 18.10
CA GLN A 80 0.86 4.55 17.99
C GLN A 80 1.48 5.45 16.90
N THR A 81 2.78 5.33 16.61
CA THR A 81 3.42 6.07 15.51
C THR A 81 3.02 5.50 14.15
N TRP A 82 3.10 4.18 13.99
CA TRP A 82 2.72 3.51 12.73
C TRP A 82 1.21 3.64 12.45
N TRP A 83 0.35 3.50 13.48
CA TRP A 83 -1.10 3.75 13.46
C TRP A 83 -1.47 5.18 13.01
N LYS A 84 -0.71 6.20 13.46
CA LYS A 84 -0.89 7.59 13.00
C LYS A 84 -0.45 7.76 11.55
N LEU A 85 0.64 7.13 11.14
CA LEU A 85 1.16 7.22 9.78
C LEU A 85 0.26 6.48 8.77
N THR A 86 -0.27 5.30 9.10
CA THR A 86 -1.17 4.53 8.21
C THR A 86 -2.49 5.26 7.91
N SER A 87 -3.05 5.99 8.88
CA SER A 87 -4.25 6.81 8.64
C SER A 87 -3.99 8.02 7.73
N ILE A 88 -2.78 8.60 7.78
CA ILE A 88 -2.35 9.66 6.83
C ILE A 88 -2.19 9.08 5.41
N THR A 89 -1.64 7.87 5.25
CA THR A 89 -1.52 7.22 3.93
C THR A 89 -2.87 6.97 3.26
N LEU A 90 -3.89 6.63 4.04
CA LEU A 90 -5.22 6.27 3.52
C LEU A 90 -6.07 7.51 3.18
N THR A 91 -5.93 8.60 3.93
CA THR A 91 -6.75 9.81 3.76
C THR A 91 -6.30 10.67 2.57
N LEU A 92 -4.99 10.90 2.41
CA LEU A 92 -4.44 11.73 1.33
C LEU A 92 -4.88 11.35 -0.11
N PRO A 93 -4.81 10.07 -0.56
CA PRO A 93 -5.24 9.70 -1.91
C PRO A 93 -6.76 9.84 -2.12
N ILE A 94 -7.56 9.68 -1.06
CA ILE A 94 -9.01 9.88 -1.12
C ILE A 94 -9.32 11.37 -1.36
N CYS A 95 -8.63 12.29 -0.69
CA CYS A 95 -8.77 13.72 -0.97
C CYS A 95 -8.45 14.07 -2.44
N ILE A 96 -7.43 13.44 -3.02
CA ILE A 96 -7.09 13.64 -4.45
C ILE A 96 -8.24 13.15 -5.36
N MET A 97 -8.93 12.06 -5.02
CA MET A 97 -10.09 11.58 -5.79
C MET A 97 -11.30 12.52 -5.77
N TRP A 98 -11.42 13.42 -4.79
CA TRP A 98 -12.52 14.39 -4.69
C TRP A 98 -12.28 15.69 -5.49
N THR A 99 -11.04 15.94 -5.93
CA THR A 99 -10.68 17.14 -6.71
C THR A 99 -11.50 17.37 -8.00
N PRO A 100 -11.80 16.39 -8.88
CA PRO A 100 -12.62 16.64 -10.06
C PRO A 100 -14.09 16.96 -9.72
N LEU A 101 -14.59 16.47 -8.58
CA LEU A 101 -15.95 16.72 -8.10
C LEU A 101 -16.09 18.22 -7.75
N ILE A 102 -15.14 18.74 -6.97
CA ILE A 102 -15.02 20.16 -6.63
C ILE A 102 -14.86 21.03 -7.88
N GLN A 103 -14.02 20.62 -8.84
CA GLN A 103 -13.81 21.41 -10.06
C GLN A 103 -15.06 21.45 -10.96
N SER A 104 -15.86 20.38 -11.01
CA SER A 104 -17.12 20.35 -11.78
C SER A 104 -18.17 21.34 -11.26
N SER A 105 -18.18 21.65 -9.96
CA SER A 105 -19.05 22.69 -9.40
C SER A 105 -18.64 24.12 -9.78
N TYR A 106 -17.36 24.37 -10.10
CA TYR A 106 -16.87 25.69 -10.51
C TYR A 106 -16.92 25.95 -12.02
N THR A 107 -17.12 24.91 -12.84
CA THR A 107 -17.28 25.06 -14.30
C THR A 107 -18.73 25.29 -14.74
N ASN A 108 -19.68 25.26 -13.80
CA ASN A 108 -21.12 25.32 -14.05
C ASN A 108 -21.76 26.63 -13.55
N THR A 109 -20.94 27.67 -13.35
CA THR A 109 -21.32 29.03 -12.92
C THR A 109 -20.57 30.06 -13.77
#